data_AF-A8WRP3-F1
#
_entry.id   AF-A8WRP3-F1
#
_cell.length_a   1.000
_cell.length_b   1.000
_cell.length_c   1.000
_cell.angle_alpha   90.00
_cell.angle_beta   90.00
_cell.angle_gamma   90.00
#
_symmetry.space_group_name_H-M   'P 1'
#
loop_
_entity.id
_entity.type
_entity.pdbx_description
1 polymer ?
#
loop_
_entity_poly.entity_id
_entity_poly.type
_entity_poly.pdbx_seq_one_letter_code
_entity_poly.pdbx_strand_id
1 'polypeptide(L)'
;MPVAFTRFPDLVQKKILDLMNCYDLFSFSETSKRSRSMSQQSAKLHEGNMKILYATGRETSPDSPYLDLTYLSTSHSVPELPIRLEFKDSKFEHLEKYLNVRHCSLFVNMSISMDFYCHAPLESAFLALEQLTQLDYLMEECVINSVSDNELIVRTLLSLKKAKNLRLMCHPTNDFKESFDFKTPFTESLENEKLEIYSSKWVSAWHVINVFNRCRDVSLSDSYFEESEVIEILKSWKIGSSIQYLRLEFVRAGSNEDFEAKMLEINAEPVPEAVNEDPNIQNFFASSSWSLHQDNSDVEVWITISSYPQNRDHTKMPIDFIRFPELVQEKILDLLECYDLYNFSETSKWSRSLSIRPAKRHKGQMEVKFSRKKYLELTYSSSSHPHEDLKISLELKDSKFEDLEKYLSVRHSTLFANVTISLFYSCSAPFDSAFLTLNPLLKLAQLGYSMEKCSITKMPVAFIRFPDLVKKEILDFMECYDLYQYFEQMPTLEGSYFEESEVIATLKSWKIGSSIQYLRLEFVRAGSNEDFKAKMLEINADPVPEAVNGNPNL
;
A
#
# COMPACT_ATOMS: atom_id res chain seq x y z
N MET A 1 42.38 27.18 20.82
CA MET A 1 41.32 28.21 20.94
C MET A 1 40.62 28.32 19.59
N PRO A 2 39.29 28.19 19.52
CA PRO A 2 38.57 28.49 18.28
C PRO A 2 38.73 30.00 17.96
N VAL A 3 39.09 30.32 16.71
CA VAL A 3 39.18 31.70 16.23
C VAL A 3 37.76 32.19 15.95
N ALA A 4 37.38 33.33 16.52
CA ALA A 4 36.06 33.90 16.28
C ALA A 4 35.88 34.25 14.80
N PHE A 5 34.81 33.75 14.17
CA PHE A 5 34.52 33.93 12.74
C PHE A 5 34.51 35.41 12.32
N THR A 6 34.06 36.29 13.20
CA THR A 6 34.01 37.74 12.99
C THR A 6 35.37 38.42 12.89
N ARG A 7 36.47 37.71 13.14
CA ARG A 7 37.84 38.23 13.00
C ARG A 7 38.42 38.02 11.59
N PHE A 8 37.77 37.20 10.75
CA PHE A 8 38.18 37.09 9.35
C PHE A 8 37.79 38.35 8.57
N PRO A 9 38.50 38.74 7.51
CA PRO A 9 38.06 39.80 6.61
C PRO A 9 36.69 39.48 5.99
N ASP A 10 35.87 40.49 5.70
CA ASP A 10 34.49 40.32 5.22
C ASP A 10 34.40 39.45 3.96
N LEU A 11 35.35 39.57 3.04
CA LEU A 11 35.40 38.74 1.83
C LEU A 11 35.62 37.25 2.14
N VAL A 12 36.41 36.96 3.18
CA VAL A 12 36.65 35.58 3.65
C VAL A 12 35.42 35.06 4.37
N GLN A 13 34.77 35.87 5.21
CA GLN A 13 33.52 35.50 5.87
C GLN A 13 32.44 35.14 4.83
N LYS A 14 32.26 36.00 3.82
CA LYS A 14 31.31 35.75 2.73
C LYS A 14 31.62 34.46 1.99
N LYS A 15 32.87 34.25 1.56
CA LYS A 15 33.28 33.01 0.89
C LYS A 15 33.04 31.76 1.73
N ILE A 16 33.23 31.83 3.06
CA ILE A 16 32.95 30.69 3.93
C ILE A 16 31.45 30.44 4.02
N LEU A 17 30.63 31.48 4.17
CA LEU A 17 29.17 31.34 4.22
C LEU A 17 28.61 30.81 2.90
N ASP A 18 29.14 31.26 1.76
CA ASP A 18 28.75 30.78 0.43
C ASP A 18 29.19 29.32 0.17
N LEU A 19 30.06 28.77 1.03
CA LEU A 19 30.49 27.36 1.00
C LEU A 19 29.79 26.51 2.07
N MET A 20 29.06 27.13 3.01
CA MET A 20 28.28 26.40 4.00
C MET A 20 27.04 25.82 3.35
N ASN A 21 26.77 24.56 3.66
CA ASN A 21 25.49 23.94 3.35
C ASN A 21 24.36 24.62 4.15
N CYS A 22 23.10 24.39 3.79
CA CYS A 22 21.96 25.06 4.42
C CYS A 22 21.89 24.76 5.93
N TYR A 23 22.23 23.53 6.35
CA TYR A 23 22.28 23.16 7.76
C TYR A 23 23.31 23.95 8.57
N ASP A 24 24.53 24.09 8.05
CA ASP A 24 25.62 24.81 8.70
C ASP A 24 25.31 26.31 8.75
N LEU A 25 24.75 26.85 7.66
CA LEU A 25 24.34 28.24 7.59
C LEU A 25 23.23 28.55 8.60
N PHE A 26 22.29 27.62 8.78
CA PHE A 26 21.24 27.66 9.78
C PHE A 26 21.81 27.60 11.20
N SER A 27 22.63 26.59 11.49
CA SER A 27 23.26 26.40 12.79
C SER A 27 24.10 27.62 13.17
N PHE A 28 24.81 28.19 12.20
CA PHE A 28 25.54 29.45 12.36
C PHE A 28 24.60 30.61 12.67
N SER A 29 23.47 30.74 11.96
CA SER A 29 22.49 31.83 12.18
C SER A 29 21.91 31.86 13.60
N GLU A 30 21.78 30.70 14.25
CA GLU A 30 21.25 30.58 15.61
C GLU A 30 22.26 30.98 16.69
N THR A 31 23.55 31.10 16.36
CA THR A 31 24.58 31.44 17.36
C THR A 31 24.52 32.88 17.86
N SER A 32 24.07 33.83 17.03
CA SER A 32 23.95 35.24 17.42
C SER A 32 23.13 36.07 16.42
N LYS A 33 22.62 37.23 16.85
CA LYS A 33 21.95 38.20 15.95
C LYS A 33 22.85 38.62 14.77
N ARG A 34 24.16 38.73 14.98
CA ARG A 34 25.12 39.09 13.94
C ARG A 34 25.31 37.94 12.94
N SER A 35 25.47 36.72 13.43
CA SER A 35 25.56 35.52 12.59
C SER A 35 24.30 35.37 11.74
N ARG A 36 23.11 35.60 12.33
CA ARG A 36 21.84 35.62 11.59
C ARG A 36 21.83 36.63 10.46
N SER A 37 22.20 37.88 10.73
CA SER A 37 22.28 38.91 9.68
C SER A 37 23.24 38.54 8.56
N MET A 38 24.35 37.88 8.87
CA MET A 38 25.33 37.44 7.88
C MET A 38 24.82 36.24 7.06
N SER A 39 24.23 35.23 7.71
CA SER A 39 23.58 34.09 7.04
C SER A 39 22.49 34.59 6.10
N GLN A 40 21.64 35.54 6.54
CA GLN A 40 20.61 36.14 5.68
C GLN A 40 21.23 36.80 4.44
N GLN A 41 22.35 37.50 4.58
CA GLN A 41 22.99 38.17 3.44
C GLN A 41 23.56 37.19 2.40
N SER A 42 24.10 36.03 2.83
CA SER A 42 24.48 34.96 1.90
C SER A 42 23.25 34.23 1.34
N ALA A 43 22.31 33.85 2.19
CA ALA A 43 21.11 33.10 1.83
C ALA A 43 20.21 33.84 0.83
N LYS A 44 20.27 35.18 0.78
CA LYS A 44 19.64 35.99 -0.28
C LYS A 44 20.10 35.65 -1.71
N LEU A 45 21.22 34.94 -1.87
CA LEU A 45 21.71 34.50 -3.17
C LEU A 45 21.24 33.09 -3.55
N HIS A 46 20.59 32.38 -2.63
CA HIS A 46 20.15 31.00 -2.83
C HIS A 46 18.63 30.95 -2.99
N GLU A 47 18.17 30.48 -4.14
CA GLU A 47 16.81 29.95 -4.26
C GLU A 47 16.79 28.60 -3.53
N GLY A 48 15.94 28.49 -2.52
CA GLY A 48 15.84 27.30 -1.68
C GLY A 48 14.45 26.70 -1.80
N ASN A 49 14.38 25.42 -2.15
CA ASN A 49 13.17 24.62 -1.96
C ASN A 49 13.32 23.85 -0.64
N MET A 50 12.38 24.07 0.27
CA MET A 50 12.26 23.26 1.48
C MET A 50 11.27 22.14 1.21
N LYS A 51 11.78 20.91 1.21
CA LYS A 51 10.93 19.73 1.21
C LYS A 51 10.62 19.32 2.65
N ILE A 52 9.34 19.23 2.96
CA ILE A 52 8.78 18.84 4.25
C ILE A 52 8.10 17.48 4.06
N LEU A 53 8.70 16.42 4.57
CA LEU A 53 8.06 15.10 4.61
C LEU A 53 7.38 14.92 5.96
N TYR A 54 6.06 14.76 5.96
CA TYR A 54 5.29 14.39 7.14
C TYR A 54 4.84 12.93 7.01
N ALA A 55 5.29 12.08 7.92
CA ALA A 55 4.89 10.69 7.93
C ALA A 55 4.40 10.25 9.32
N THR A 56 3.29 9.52 9.36
CA THR A 56 2.79 8.84 10.57
C THR A 56 2.77 7.33 10.34
N GLY A 57 3.51 6.59 11.18
CA GLY A 57 3.41 5.14 11.33
C GLY A 57 3.76 4.30 10.10
N ARG A 58 5.01 3.81 10.02
CA ARG A 58 5.27 2.49 9.41
C ARG A 58 5.61 1.52 10.53
N GLU A 59 5.32 0.23 10.37
CA GLU A 59 5.64 -0.83 11.34
C GLU A 59 7.13 -0.90 11.74
N THR A 60 8.03 -0.24 11.01
CA THR A 60 9.49 -0.16 11.27
C THR A 60 9.99 1.24 11.64
N SER A 61 9.10 2.22 11.78
CA SER A 61 9.42 3.64 12.05
C SER A 61 8.78 4.06 13.37
N PRO A 62 9.39 4.98 14.14
CA PRO A 62 8.86 5.43 15.43
C PRO A 62 7.36 5.73 15.38
N ASP A 63 6.65 5.32 16.43
CA ASP A 63 5.20 5.47 16.62
C ASP A 63 4.72 6.94 16.59
N SER A 64 5.65 7.90 16.59
CA SER A 64 5.38 9.33 16.60
C SER A 64 5.45 9.95 15.19
N PRO A 65 4.59 10.92 14.86
CA PRO A 65 4.78 11.77 13.69
C PRO A 65 6.17 12.40 13.72
N TYR A 66 6.83 12.41 12.57
CA TYR A 66 8.07 13.16 12.39
C TYR A 66 7.98 14.03 11.14
N LEU A 67 8.80 15.07 11.13
CA LEU A 67 8.95 15.96 10.00
C LEU A 67 10.39 15.88 9.53
N ASP A 68 10.61 15.44 8.30
CA ASP A 68 11.94 15.58 7.69
C ASP A 68 11.97 16.85 6.85
N LEU A 69 12.88 17.75 7.20
CA LEU A 69 13.17 18.96 6.46
C LEU A 69 14.40 18.72 5.59
N THR A 70 14.22 18.74 4.27
CA THR A 70 15.32 18.67 3.31
C THR A 70 15.44 19.99 2.59
N TYR A 71 16.63 20.58 2.58
CA TYR A 71 16.91 21.77 1.80
C TYR A 71 17.51 21.37 0.47
N LEU A 72 16.89 21.84 -0.61
CA LEU A 72 17.42 21.72 -1.96
C LEU A 72 17.86 23.11 -2.40
N SER A 73 19.17 23.28 -2.54
CA SER A 73 19.78 24.49 -3.09
C SER A 73 20.20 24.23 -4.53
N THR A 74 19.85 25.14 -5.43
CA THR A 74 20.24 25.05 -6.85
C THR A 74 21.74 25.22 -7.07
N SER A 75 22.47 25.78 -6.10
CA SER A 75 23.90 26.11 -6.24
C SER A 75 24.86 24.99 -5.82
N HIS A 76 24.39 23.96 -5.11
CA HIS A 76 25.26 22.90 -4.60
C HIS A 76 24.76 21.53 -5.05
N SER A 77 25.63 20.79 -5.76
CA SER A 77 25.31 19.48 -6.34
C SER A 77 25.39 18.31 -5.36
N VAL A 78 25.74 18.57 -4.09
CA VAL A 78 25.83 17.53 -3.06
C VAL A 78 24.51 17.49 -2.29
N PRO A 79 23.74 16.38 -2.36
CA PRO A 79 22.51 16.22 -1.59
C PRO A 79 22.81 16.34 -0.10
N GLU A 80 22.14 17.26 0.59
CA GLU A 80 22.24 17.39 2.04
C GLU A 80 21.45 16.26 2.72
N LEU A 81 21.95 15.76 3.85
CA LEU A 81 21.19 14.83 4.67
C LEU A 81 19.95 15.54 5.25
N PRO A 82 18.77 14.89 5.22
CA PRO A 82 17.55 15.49 5.76
C PRO A 82 17.70 15.80 7.26
N ILE A 83 17.22 16.97 7.68
CA ILE A 83 17.10 17.32 9.09
C ILE A 83 15.80 16.70 9.60
N ARG A 84 15.93 15.64 10.38
CA ARG A 84 14.79 15.01 11.04
C ARG A 84 14.43 15.77 12.31
N LEU A 85 13.21 16.32 12.33
CA LEU A 85 12.61 16.91 13.51
C LEU A 85 11.58 15.93 14.06
N GLU A 86 11.93 15.27 15.17
CA GLU A 86 10.99 14.42 15.91
C GLU A 86 10.11 15.30 16.81
N PHE A 87 8.81 15.28 16.55
CA PHE A 87 7.83 15.97 17.39
C PHE A 87 7.33 15.00 18.46
N LYS A 88 7.92 15.09 19.66
CA LYS A 88 7.50 14.27 20.81
C LYS A 88 6.07 14.56 21.26
N ASP A 89 5.63 15.80 21.05
CA ASP A 89 4.27 16.24 21.31
C ASP A 89 3.67 16.64 19.97
N SER A 90 2.48 16.13 19.66
CA SER A 90 1.69 16.38 18.43
C SER A 90 1.29 17.85 18.17
N LYS A 91 1.94 18.80 18.84
CA LYS A 91 1.64 20.22 18.79
C LYS A 91 2.49 20.92 17.73
N PHE A 92 1.90 21.07 16.56
CA PHE A 92 2.43 21.82 15.42
C PHE A 92 2.62 23.32 15.67
N GLU A 93 2.14 23.87 16.79
CA GLU A 93 2.45 25.24 17.23
C GLU A 93 3.98 25.51 17.26
N HIS A 94 4.78 24.47 17.48
CA HIS A 94 6.23 24.57 17.40
C HIS A 94 6.76 24.65 15.98
N LEU A 95 6.08 24.06 14.99
CA LEU A 95 6.48 24.11 13.58
C LEU A 95 6.36 25.54 13.05
N GLU A 96 5.22 26.21 13.27
CA GLU A 96 5.05 27.60 12.85
C GLU A 96 6.12 28.49 13.49
N LYS A 97 6.32 28.38 14.81
CA LYS A 97 7.38 29.12 15.50
C LYS A 97 8.76 28.77 14.96
N TYR A 98 9.01 27.51 14.63
CA TYR A 98 10.29 27.05 14.11
C TYR A 98 10.56 27.60 12.71
N LEU A 99 9.57 27.56 11.82
CA LEU A 99 9.65 28.15 10.48
C LEU A 99 9.74 29.68 10.55
N ASN A 100 8.75 30.35 11.13
CA ASN A 100 8.65 31.81 11.18
C ASN A 100 9.83 32.48 11.91
N VAL A 101 10.27 31.92 13.04
CA VAL A 101 11.34 32.56 13.84
C VAL A 101 12.73 32.23 13.29
N ARG A 102 12.92 31.06 12.66
CA ARG A 102 14.28 30.56 12.38
C ARG A 102 14.65 30.38 10.91
N HIS A 103 13.69 30.09 10.02
CA HIS A 103 14.00 29.69 8.64
C HIS A 103 13.59 30.71 7.59
N CYS A 104 12.41 31.30 7.76
CA CYS A 104 11.77 32.15 6.77
C CYS A 104 12.57 33.41 6.40
N SER A 105 13.39 33.91 7.33
CA SER A 105 14.20 35.10 7.08
C SER A 105 15.47 34.85 6.27
N LEU A 106 15.87 33.59 6.11
CA LEU A 106 17.12 33.23 5.42
C LEU A 106 16.92 33.25 3.89
N PHE A 107 15.81 32.71 3.39
CA PHE A 107 15.59 32.56 1.96
C PHE A 107 14.69 33.67 1.39
N VAL A 108 15.05 34.22 0.23
CA VAL A 108 14.27 35.30 -0.42
C VAL A 108 13.05 34.75 -1.13
N ASN A 109 13.22 33.60 -1.79
CA ASN A 109 12.19 32.89 -2.51
C ASN A 109 12.19 31.45 -1.99
N MET A 110 11.46 31.24 -0.90
CA MET A 110 11.28 29.91 -0.33
C MET A 110 10.05 29.27 -0.96
N SER A 111 10.25 28.19 -1.70
CA SER A 111 9.16 27.28 -2.04
C SER A 111 9.13 26.13 -1.04
N ILE A 112 7.93 25.61 -0.81
CA ILE A 112 7.73 24.46 0.06
C ILE A 112 7.14 23.31 -0.77
N SER A 113 7.74 22.14 -0.63
CA SER A 113 7.22 20.87 -1.17
C SER A 113 6.81 19.98 -0.01
N MET A 114 5.64 19.37 -0.03
CA MET A 114 5.13 18.55 1.07
C MET A 114 4.72 17.17 0.64
N ASP A 115 5.16 16.15 1.39
CA ASP A 115 4.70 14.77 1.22
C ASP A 115 4.04 14.32 2.54
N PHE A 116 2.75 14.00 2.51
CA PHE A 116 2.00 13.46 3.65
C PHE A 116 1.78 11.95 3.45
N TYR A 117 2.27 11.14 4.37
CA TYR A 117 1.99 9.70 4.43
C TYR A 117 1.35 9.35 5.77
N CYS A 118 0.02 9.20 5.80
CA CYS A 118 -0.69 8.99 7.07
C CYS A 118 -1.64 7.79 7.07
N HIS A 119 -1.47 6.93 8.07
CA HIS A 119 -2.33 5.78 8.31
C HIS A 119 -3.40 6.00 9.40
N ALA A 120 -3.29 7.08 10.18
CA ALA A 120 -4.14 7.39 11.34
C ALA A 120 -4.81 8.77 11.16
N PRO A 121 -5.90 9.10 11.91
CA PRO A 121 -6.71 10.28 11.63
C PRO A 121 -5.89 11.56 11.57
N LEU A 122 -6.10 12.30 10.49
CA LEU A 122 -5.17 13.28 9.96
C LEU A 122 -5.32 14.68 10.55
N GLU A 123 -6.16 14.90 11.57
CA GLU A 123 -6.45 16.26 12.04
C GLU A 123 -5.18 17.08 12.32
N SER A 124 -4.17 16.43 12.91
CA SER A 124 -2.89 17.10 13.17
C SER A 124 -2.11 17.45 11.89
N ALA A 125 -2.12 16.58 10.87
CA ALA A 125 -1.53 16.85 9.57
C ALA A 125 -2.26 17.99 8.84
N PHE A 126 -3.57 18.08 8.99
CA PHE A 126 -4.38 19.15 8.41
C PHE A 126 -4.14 20.48 9.07
N LEU A 127 -4.05 20.50 10.40
CA LEU A 127 -3.66 21.70 11.12
C LEU A 127 -2.28 22.19 10.66
N ALA A 128 -1.34 21.28 10.40
CA ALA A 128 -0.03 21.63 9.85
C ALA A 128 -0.16 22.22 8.44
N LEU A 129 -0.94 21.58 7.57
CA LEU A 129 -1.19 22.06 6.21
C LEU A 129 -1.84 23.44 6.20
N GLU A 130 -2.91 23.64 6.98
CA GLU A 130 -3.61 24.91 7.12
C GLU A 130 -2.65 26.00 7.63
N GLN A 131 -1.86 25.71 8.68
CA GLN A 131 -0.86 26.64 9.19
C GLN A 131 0.16 27.01 8.10
N LEU A 132 0.67 26.04 7.34
CA LEU A 132 1.66 26.28 6.30
C LEU A 132 1.09 27.10 5.14
N THR A 133 -0.16 26.86 4.76
CA THR A 133 -0.85 27.66 3.74
C THR A 133 -1.13 29.10 4.19
N GLN A 134 -1.22 29.35 5.51
CA GLN A 134 -1.34 30.70 6.06
C GLN A 134 -0.04 31.48 6.07
N LEU A 135 1.12 30.82 5.91
CA LEU A 135 2.43 31.49 5.91
C LEU A 135 2.75 32.22 4.59
N ASP A 136 1.83 32.22 3.62
CA ASP A 136 1.97 32.87 2.29
C ASP A 136 3.20 32.40 1.49
N TYR A 137 3.73 31.21 1.82
CA TYR A 137 4.77 30.57 1.01
C TYR A 137 4.17 29.96 -0.25
N LEU A 138 4.94 30.02 -1.34
CA LEU A 138 4.59 29.33 -2.57
C LEU A 138 4.70 27.81 -2.33
N MET A 139 3.56 27.13 -2.36
CA MET A 139 3.52 25.67 -2.33
C MET A 139 3.84 25.12 -3.71
N GLU A 140 5.05 24.62 -3.93
CA GLU A 140 5.48 24.10 -5.23
C GLU A 140 4.91 22.73 -5.52
N GLU A 141 4.91 21.84 -4.54
CA GLU A 141 4.39 20.49 -4.69
C GLU A 141 3.75 20.04 -3.38
N CYS A 142 2.59 19.41 -3.45
CA CYS A 142 2.01 18.73 -2.30
C CYS A 142 1.48 17.36 -2.73
N VAL A 143 2.02 16.32 -2.12
CA VAL A 143 1.58 14.93 -2.26
C VAL A 143 0.89 14.51 -0.98
N ILE A 144 -0.37 14.10 -1.06
CA ILE A 144 -1.11 13.58 0.09
C ILE A 144 -1.45 12.13 -0.16
N ASN A 145 -0.95 11.24 0.69
CA ASN A 145 -1.27 9.83 0.72
C ASN A 145 -1.85 9.49 2.10
N SER A 146 -3.15 9.25 2.14
CA SER A 146 -3.85 8.98 3.39
C SER A 146 -4.92 7.91 3.28
N VAL A 147 -5.33 7.41 4.44
CA VAL A 147 -6.55 6.62 4.60
C VAL A 147 -7.79 7.37 4.13
N SER A 148 -8.85 6.61 3.87
CA SER A 148 -10.09 7.14 3.32
C SER A 148 -10.82 8.08 4.25
N ASP A 149 -11.03 9.31 3.80
CA ASP A 149 -11.79 10.36 4.49
C ASP A 149 -12.24 11.43 3.48
N ASN A 150 -13.55 11.69 3.45
CA ASN A 150 -14.18 12.53 2.42
C ASN A 150 -14.01 14.02 2.73
N GLU A 151 -14.22 14.38 4.00
CA GLU A 151 -14.07 15.75 4.48
C GLU A 151 -12.62 16.20 4.26
N LEU A 152 -11.70 15.28 4.50
CA LEU A 152 -10.28 15.46 4.29
C LEU A 152 -9.90 15.82 2.86
N ILE A 153 -10.44 15.09 1.89
CA ILE A 153 -10.20 15.33 0.46
C ILE A 153 -10.65 16.75 0.10
N VAL A 154 -11.84 17.16 0.56
CA VAL A 154 -12.38 18.51 0.30
C VAL A 154 -11.53 19.58 0.96
N ARG A 155 -11.26 19.45 2.27
CA ARG A 155 -10.46 20.43 3.02
C ARG A 155 -9.08 20.58 2.39
N THR A 156 -8.48 19.49 1.91
CA THR A 156 -7.19 19.54 1.19
C THR A 156 -7.29 20.39 -0.06
N LEU A 157 -8.25 20.08 -0.93
CA LEU A 157 -8.41 20.78 -2.21
C LEU A 157 -8.64 22.28 -1.99
N LEU A 158 -9.43 22.65 -0.97
CA LEU A 158 -9.68 24.05 -0.62
C LEU A 158 -8.44 24.75 -0.07
N SER A 159 -7.71 24.11 0.85
CA SER A 159 -6.50 24.66 1.45
C SER A 159 -5.35 24.78 0.43
N LEU A 160 -5.28 23.88 -0.54
CA LEU A 160 -4.21 23.80 -1.55
C LEU A 160 -4.63 24.30 -2.93
N LYS A 161 -5.67 25.13 -3.02
CA LYS A 161 -6.15 25.68 -4.29
C LYS A 161 -5.12 26.52 -5.06
N LYS A 162 -4.12 27.05 -4.35
CA LYS A 162 -3.01 27.86 -4.90
C LYS A 162 -1.70 27.09 -5.01
N ALA A 163 -1.66 25.81 -4.64
CA ALA A 163 -0.44 25.02 -4.80
C ALA A 163 -0.14 24.86 -6.30
N LYS A 164 1.13 24.91 -6.68
CA LYS A 164 1.52 24.76 -8.08
C LYS A 164 1.23 23.33 -8.55
N ASN A 165 1.70 22.32 -7.82
CA ASN A 165 1.41 20.92 -8.10
C ASN A 165 0.72 20.26 -6.90
N LEU A 166 -0.41 19.59 -7.13
CA LEU A 166 -1.16 18.86 -6.12
C LEU A 166 -1.39 17.42 -6.58
N ARG A 167 -1.02 16.46 -5.73
CA ARG A 167 -1.19 15.04 -5.96
C ARG A 167 -1.92 14.40 -4.79
N LEU A 168 -3.14 13.92 -5.01
CA LEU A 168 -3.99 13.28 -4.02
C LEU A 168 -4.04 11.77 -4.26
N MET A 169 -3.56 11.01 -3.29
CA MET A 169 -3.57 9.55 -3.20
C MET A 169 -4.43 9.12 -2.02
N CYS A 170 -5.66 9.64 -1.96
CA CYS A 170 -6.63 9.37 -0.90
C CYS A 170 -7.85 8.69 -1.51
N HIS A 171 -8.22 7.52 -0.98
CA HIS A 171 -9.42 6.83 -1.42
C HIS A 171 -10.66 7.46 -0.78
N PRO A 172 -11.74 7.77 -1.51
CA PRO A 172 -13.01 8.16 -0.88
C PRO A 172 -13.56 7.01 -0.01
N THR A 173 -14.38 7.31 1.01
CA THR A 173 -15.17 6.27 1.70
C THR A 173 -16.28 5.75 0.78
N ASN A 174 -16.86 4.59 1.10
CA ASN A 174 -17.87 3.97 0.21
C ASN A 174 -19.18 4.78 0.12
N ASP A 175 -19.51 5.58 1.13
CA ASP A 175 -20.71 6.42 1.20
C ASP A 175 -20.53 7.80 0.54
N PHE A 176 -19.37 8.09 -0.05
CA PHE A 176 -18.97 9.41 -0.55
C PHE A 176 -20.01 10.08 -1.45
N LYS A 177 -20.66 9.34 -2.36
CA LYS A 177 -21.65 9.91 -3.29
C LYS A 177 -22.97 10.26 -2.62
N GLU A 178 -23.32 9.62 -1.51
CA GLU A 178 -24.62 9.76 -0.85
C GLU A 178 -24.58 10.71 0.34
N SER A 179 -23.43 10.80 1.04
CA SER A 179 -23.35 11.45 2.35
C SER A 179 -22.85 12.89 2.34
N PHE A 180 -22.28 13.38 1.22
CA PHE A 180 -21.60 14.67 1.22
C PHE A 180 -21.94 15.50 -0.04
N ASP A 181 -22.39 16.73 0.17
CA ASP A 181 -22.60 17.69 -0.93
C ASP A 181 -21.28 18.31 -1.34
N PHE A 182 -20.73 17.80 -2.44
CA PHE A 182 -19.46 18.25 -2.99
C PHE A 182 -19.55 19.53 -3.82
N LYS A 183 -20.75 20.02 -4.17
CA LYS A 183 -20.85 21.21 -5.01
C LYS A 183 -20.69 22.49 -4.20
N THR A 184 -21.30 22.52 -3.03
CA THR A 184 -21.36 23.71 -2.17
C THR A 184 -20.01 24.20 -1.61
N PRO A 185 -19.03 23.33 -1.25
CA PRO A 185 -17.76 23.79 -0.69
C PRO A 185 -16.89 24.57 -1.68
N PHE A 186 -17.05 24.36 -2.99
CA PHE A 186 -16.24 25.02 -4.01
C PHE A 186 -16.95 26.28 -4.52
N THR A 187 -16.66 27.40 -3.87
CA THR A 187 -17.09 28.73 -4.34
C THR A 187 -16.19 29.27 -5.45
N GLU A 188 -15.00 28.70 -5.61
CA GLU A 188 -13.96 29.13 -6.54
C GLU A 188 -13.33 27.91 -7.22
N SER A 189 -12.77 28.12 -8.40
CA SER A 189 -12.00 27.12 -9.13
C SER A 189 -10.58 27.00 -8.56
N LEU A 190 -10.00 25.81 -8.67
CA LEU A 190 -8.60 25.55 -8.32
C LEU A 190 -7.69 26.09 -9.42
N GLU A 191 -6.53 26.60 -9.03
CA GLU A 191 -5.59 27.28 -9.95
C GLU A 191 -4.23 26.54 -10.02
N ASN A 192 -4.25 25.23 -9.79
CA ASN A 192 -3.04 24.41 -9.81
C ASN A 192 -2.47 24.32 -11.24
N GLU A 193 -1.15 24.42 -11.41
CA GLU A 193 -0.52 24.05 -12.67
C GLU A 193 -0.70 22.56 -12.95
N LYS A 194 -0.63 21.72 -11.93
CA LYS A 194 -0.84 20.28 -12.06
C LYS A 194 -1.69 19.73 -10.93
N LEU A 195 -2.76 19.02 -11.27
CA LEU A 195 -3.66 18.34 -10.35
C LEU A 195 -3.75 16.86 -10.71
N GLU A 196 -3.28 16.00 -9.82
CA GLU A 196 -3.39 14.55 -9.97
C GLU A 196 -4.24 13.97 -8.84
N ILE A 197 -5.29 13.22 -9.17
CA ILE A 197 -6.16 12.55 -8.19
C ILE A 197 -6.19 11.06 -8.51
N TYR A 198 -5.59 10.26 -7.64
CA TYR A 198 -5.70 8.80 -7.63
C TYR A 198 -6.99 8.44 -6.88
N SER A 199 -7.79 7.50 -7.41
CA SER A 199 -9.13 7.19 -6.89
C SER A 199 -10.17 8.30 -7.04
N SER A 200 -10.24 8.83 -8.24
CA SER A 200 -11.14 9.90 -8.66
C SER A 200 -12.59 9.45 -8.98
N LYS A 201 -13.04 8.28 -8.52
CA LYS A 201 -14.42 7.76 -8.73
C LYS A 201 -15.54 8.70 -8.27
N TRP A 202 -15.20 9.60 -7.36
CA TRP A 202 -16.11 10.59 -6.80
C TRP A 202 -16.17 11.90 -7.61
N VAL A 203 -15.18 12.14 -8.47
CA VAL A 203 -15.13 13.32 -9.32
C VAL A 203 -16.20 13.14 -10.40
N SER A 204 -17.08 14.13 -10.52
CA SER A 204 -18.12 14.19 -11.55
C SER A 204 -17.79 15.22 -12.63
N ALA A 205 -18.49 15.19 -13.77
CA ALA A 205 -18.29 16.17 -14.84
C ALA A 205 -18.38 17.61 -14.33
N TRP A 206 -19.30 17.86 -13.40
CA TRP A 206 -19.44 19.16 -12.76
C TRP A 206 -18.15 19.66 -12.09
N HIS A 207 -17.38 18.79 -11.44
CA HIS A 207 -16.11 19.18 -10.81
C HIS A 207 -15.07 19.58 -11.84
N VAL A 208 -14.94 18.80 -12.92
CA VAL A 208 -13.99 19.11 -13.99
C VAL A 208 -14.34 20.45 -14.64
N ILE A 209 -15.63 20.68 -14.88
CA ILE A 209 -16.16 21.88 -15.56
C ILE A 209 -16.10 23.15 -14.70
N ASN A 210 -16.35 23.03 -13.39
CA ASN A 210 -16.52 24.22 -12.53
C ASN A 210 -15.35 24.42 -11.56
N VAL A 211 -14.78 23.34 -11.05
CA VAL A 211 -13.76 23.38 -10.00
C VAL A 211 -12.36 23.28 -10.60
N PHE A 212 -12.12 22.37 -11.55
CA PHE A 212 -10.77 22.13 -12.11
C PHE A 212 -10.50 22.87 -13.42
N ASN A 213 -11.45 23.66 -13.92
CA ASN A 213 -11.39 24.31 -15.23
C ASN A 213 -10.28 25.35 -15.39
N ARG A 214 -9.70 25.83 -14.29
CA ARG A 214 -8.55 26.75 -14.25
C ARG A 214 -7.22 26.05 -14.01
N CYS A 215 -7.23 24.76 -13.68
CA CYS A 215 -6.00 23.99 -13.61
C CYS A 215 -5.41 23.86 -15.02
N ARG A 216 -4.07 23.77 -15.13
CA ARG A 216 -3.41 23.58 -16.43
C ARG A 216 -3.36 22.11 -16.82
N ASP A 217 -2.89 21.23 -15.93
CA ASP A 217 -2.83 19.79 -16.16
C ASP A 217 -3.70 19.07 -15.13
N VAL A 218 -4.64 18.23 -15.58
CA VAL A 218 -5.53 17.46 -14.72
C VAL A 218 -5.43 15.97 -15.09
N SER A 219 -5.06 15.13 -14.12
CA SER A 219 -5.01 13.68 -14.29
C SER A 219 -5.84 12.99 -13.22
N LEU A 220 -6.93 12.36 -13.66
CA LEU A 220 -7.89 11.62 -12.84
C LEU A 220 -7.69 10.12 -13.11
N SER A 221 -7.21 9.39 -12.11
CA SER A 221 -7.03 7.93 -12.20
C SER A 221 -8.14 7.21 -11.45
N ASP A 222 -8.50 6.01 -11.91
CA ASP A 222 -9.66 5.24 -11.44
C ASP A 222 -10.97 6.02 -11.56
N SER A 223 -11.10 6.96 -12.49
CA SER A 223 -12.40 7.56 -12.78
C SER A 223 -13.24 6.59 -13.61
N TYR A 224 -14.56 6.62 -13.43
CA TYR A 224 -15.48 5.86 -14.26
C TYR A 224 -16.58 6.79 -14.77
N PHE A 225 -16.17 7.81 -15.53
CA PHE A 225 -17.13 8.71 -16.16
C PHE A 225 -18.00 7.92 -17.13
N GLU A 226 -19.26 8.28 -17.21
CA GLU A 226 -20.10 7.86 -18.33
C GLU A 226 -19.67 8.61 -19.60
N GLU A 227 -19.84 7.97 -20.76
CA GLU A 227 -19.53 8.59 -22.04
C GLU A 227 -20.25 9.93 -22.24
N SER A 228 -21.50 10.05 -21.77
CA SER A 228 -22.27 11.31 -21.75
C SER A 228 -21.59 12.42 -20.94
N GLU A 229 -21.03 12.08 -19.78
CA GLU A 229 -20.29 13.01 -18.91
C GLU A 229 -19.00 13.49 -19.58
N VAL A 230 -18.29 12.60 -20.28
CA VAL A 230 -17.08 12.98 -21.05
C VAL A 230 -17.44 13.95 -22.17
N ILE A 231 -18.51 13.68 -22.92
CA ILE A 231 -18.99 14.60 -23.96
C ILE A 231 -19.41 15.95 -23.35
N GLU A 232 -20.02 15.97 -22.17
CA GLU A 232 -20.35 17.23 -21.46
C GLU A 232 -19.09 18.01 -21.08
N ILE A 233 -18.06 17.34 -20.54
CA ILE A 233 -16.76 17.94 -20.21
C ILE A 233 -16.15 18.57 -21.47
N LEU A 234 -16.09 17.83 -22.59
CA LEU A 234 -15.52 18.32 -23.85
C LEU A 234 -16.31 19.48 -24.44
N LYS A 235 -17.65 19.44 -24.39
CA LYS A 235 -18.51 20.56 -24.83
C LYS A 235 -18.26 21.82 -24.00
N SER A 236 -18.14 21.69 -22.68
CA SER A 236 -17.81 22.84 -21.82
C SER A 236 -16.40 23.36 -22.11
N TRP A 237 -15.45 22.47 -22.33
CA TRP A 237 -14.06 22.82 -22.54
C TRP A 237 -13.84 23.56 -23.86
N LYS A 238 -14.58 23.17 -24.91
CA LYS A 238 -14.66 23.89 -26.17
C LYS A 238 -15.07 25.36 -25.99
N ILE A 239 -16.01 25.65 -25.09
CA ILE A 239 -16.47 27.02 -24.81
C ILE A 239 -15.37 27.83 -24.11
N GLY A 240 -14.57 27.17 -23.26
CA GLY A 240 -13.40 27.78 -22.65
C GLY A 240 -12.96 27.09 -21.36
N SER A 241 -11.66 26.83 -21.25
CA SER A 241 -11.00 26.37 -20.03
C SER A 241 -9.49 26.49 -20.18
N SER A 242 -8.81 26.63 -19.03
CA SER A 242 -7.36 26.73 -18.94
C SER A 242 -6.65 25.37 -18.95
N ILE A 243 -7.40 24.27 -18.88
CA ILE A 243 -6.81 22.92 -18.94
C ILE A 243 -6.15 22.77 -20.31
N GLN A 244 -4.88 22.37 -20.32
CA GLN A 244 -4.08 22.05 -21.50
C GLN A 244 -3.93 20.54 -21.66
N TYR A 245 -3.88 19.81 -20.53
CA TYR A 245 -3.79 18.36 -20.50
C TYR A 245 -4.85 17.78 -19.57
N LEU A 246 -5.74 16.94 -20.11
CA LEU A 246 -6.76 16.22 -19.34
C LEU A 246 -6.60 14.71 -19.56
N ARG A 247 -6.29 13.97 -18.50
CA ARG A 247 -6.32 12.51 -18.48
C ARG A 247 -7.46 12.04 -17.59
N LEU A 248 -8.37 11.26 -18.14
CA LEU A 248 -9.46 10.61 -17.42
C LEU A 248 -9.71 9.20 -17.95
N GLU A 249 -10.33 8.38 -17.13
CA GLU A 249 -10.84 7.05 -17.45
C GLU A 249 -12.38 7.07 -17.51
N PHE A 250 -12.98 6.40 -18.49
CA PHE A 250 -14.43 6.41 -18.68
C PHE A 250 -14.94 5.08 -19.26
N VAL A 251 -16.23 4.80 -19.04
CA VAL A 251 -16.93 3.62 -19.54
C VAL A 251 -17.65 3.98 -20.83
N ARG A 252 -17.32 3.29 -21.92
CA ARG A 252 -17.98 3.46 -23.21
C ARG A 252 -19.37 2.82 -23.20
N ALA A 253 -20.35 3.53 -23.73
CA ALA A 253 -21.75 3.10 -23.78
C ALA A 253 -22.12 2.38 -25.09
N GLY A 254 -21.18 2.29 -26.05
CA GLY A 254 -21.42 1.72 -27.37
C GLY A 254 -20.15 1.26 -28.08
N SER A 255 -20.28 1.16 -29.41
CA SER A 255 -19.18 0.81 -30.32
C SER A 255 -18.19 1.97 -30.50
N ASN A 256 -17.06 1.72 -31.17
CA ASN A 256 -16.11 2.79 -31.51
C ASN A 256 -16.76 3.81 -32.45
N GLU A 257 -17.59 3.32 -33.36
CA GLU A 257 -18.33 4.09 -34.36
C GLU A 257 -19.36 5.03 -33.71
N ASP A 258 -20.03 4.56 -32.64
CA ASP A 258 -20.97 5.40 -31.87
C ASP A 258 -20.24 6.55 -31.17
N PHE A 259 -19.06 6.27 -30.60
CA PHE A 259 -18.25 7.30 -29.96
C PHE A 259 -17.70 8.29 -30.99
N GLU A 260 -17.19 7.81 -32.13
CA GLU A 260 -16.73 8.65 -33.23
C GLU A 260 -17.83 9.59 -33.74
N ALA A 261 -19.07 9.10 -33.88
CA ALA A 261 -20.20 9.92 -34.25
C ALA A 261 -20.46 11.08 -33.25
N LYS A 262 -20.29 10.83 -31.95
CA LYS A 262 -20.40 11.88 -30.91
C LYS A 262 -19.24 12.85 -30.92
N MET A 263 -18.04 12.40 -31.25
CA MET A 263 -16.88 13.27 -31.46
C MET A 263 -17.12 14.22 -32.64
N LEU A 264 -17.68 13.71 -33.74
CA LEU A 264 -18.09 14.54 -34.87
C LEU A 264 -19.21 15.52 -34.51
N GLU A 265 -20.16 15.14 -33.63
CA GLU A 265 -21.21 16.04 -33.14
C GLU A 265 -20.66 17.28 -32.42
N ILE A 266 -19.51 17.15 -31.74
CA ILE A 266 -18.85 18.28 -31.06
C ILE A 266 -17.84 19.02 -31.95
N ASN A 267 -17.80 18.69 -33.25
CA ASN A 267 -16.80 19.15 -34.22
C ASN A 267 -15.36 18.78 -33.83
N ALA A 268 -15.16 17.61 -33.22
CA ALA A 268 -13.82 17.07 -33.06
C ALA A 268 -13.44 16.32 -34.35
N GLU A 269 -12.41 16.79 -35.04
CA GLU A 269 -11.97 16.21 -36.32
C GLU A 269 -11.09 14.98 -36.03
N PRO A 270 -11.28 13.86 -36.74
CA PRO A 270 -10.39 12.71 -36.57
C PRO A 270 -8.98 13.10 -37.02
N VAL A 271 -8.01 12.93 -36.13
CA VAL A 271 -6.59 13.10 -36.48
C VAL A 271 -6.19 11.81 -37.20
N PRO A 272 -5.83 11.86 -38.49
CA PRO A 272 -5.29 10.68 -39.16
C PRO A 272 -4.15 10.18 -38.30
N GLU A 273 -4.17 8.90 -37.90
CA GLU A 273 -3.11 8.31 -37.08
C GLU A 273 -1.78 8.73 -37.70
N ALA A 274 -1.13 9.70 -37.06
CA ALA A 274 0.22 10.03 -37.40
C ALA A 274 0.93 8.71 -37.17
N VAL A 275 1.45 8.12 -38.25
CA VAL A 275 2.31 6.96 -38.19
C VAL A 275 3.45 7.38 -37.29
N ASN A 276 3.33 7.13 -35.99
CA ASN A 276 4.14 7.80 -34.99
C ASN A 276 5.60 7.39 -35.25
N GLU A 277 6.40 8.37 -35.67
CA GLU A 277 7.82 8.22 -36.01
C GLU A 277 8.72 8.13 -34.77
N ASP A 278 8.16 8.09 -33.55
CA ASP A 278 8.94 7.81 -32.34
C ASP A 278 8.90 6.31 -31.99
N PRO A 279 9.89 5.51 -32.43
CA PRO A 279 9.95 4.08 -32.16
C PRO A 279 10.13 3.74 -30.66
N ASN A 280 10.39 4.73 -29.79
CA ASN A 280 10.59 4.48 -28.35
C ASN A 280 9.29 4.51 -27.55
N ILE A 281 8.21 5.10 -28.07
CA ILE A 281 6.88 4.97 -27.48
C ILE A 281 6.28 3.71 -28.10
N GLN A 282 6.49 2.55 -27.45
CA GLN A 282 5.78 1.33 -27.78
C GLN A 282 4.28 1.53 -27.53
N ASN A 283 3.59 2.13 -28.50
CA ASN A 283 2.14 2.22 -28.56
C ASN A 283 1.61 0.82 -28.86
N PHE A 284 1.44 0.01 -27.82
CA PHE A 284 0.87 -1.33 -27.93
C PHE A 284 -0.64 -1.33 -28.25
N PHE A 285 -1.28 -0.16 -28.36
CA PHE A 285 -2.72 -0.04 -28.58
C PHE A 285 -2.99 0.98 -29.68
N ALA A 286 -3.70 0.56 -30.72
CA ALA A 286 -4.24 1.47 -31.73
C ALA A 286 -5.15 2.48 -31.02
N SER A 287 -4.72 3.73 -30.95
CA SER A 287 -5.43 4.80 -30.28
C SER A 287 -6.06 5.71 -31.33
N SER A 288 -7.39 5.62 -31.47
CA SER A 288 -8.13 6.63 -32.21
C SER A 288 -7.92 7.99 -31.54
N SER A 289 -7.61 9.00 -32.36
CA SER A 289 -7.30 10.35 -31.90
C SER A 289 -8.16 11.37 -32.64
N TRP A 290 -8.58 12.41 -31.93
CA TRP A 290 -9.36 13.52 -32.48
C TRP A 290 -8.76 14.86 -32.08
N SER A 291 -8.89 15.88 -32.90
CA SER A 291 -8.56 17.25 -32.57
C SER A 291 -9.83 18.07 -32.31
N LEU A 292 -9.83 18.84 -31.23
CA LEU A 292 -10.94 19.71 -30.85
C LEU A 292 -10.40 21.13 -30.66
N HIS A 293 -10.89 22.07 -31.47
CA HIS A 293 -10.57 23.48 -31.32
C HIS A 293 -11.47 24.15 -30.27
N GLN A 294 -10.89 24.98 -29.42
CA GLN A 294 -11.66 25.86 -28.54
C GLN A 294 -12.29 27.01 -29.35
N ASP A 295 -13.50 27.42 -28.97
CA ASP A 295 -14.23 28.48 -29.68
C ASP A 295 -13.70 29.88 -29.33
N ASN A 296 -13.10 30.04 -28.15
CA ASN A 296 -12.67 31.32 -27.61
C ASN A 296 -11.15 31.55 -27.67
N SER A 297 -10.40 30.57 -28.15
CA SER A 297 -8.93 30.60 -28.23
C SER A 297 -8.47 29.81 -29.46
N ASP A 298 -7.28 30.12 -29.97
CA ASP A 298 -6.67 29.33 -31.07
C ASP A 298 -6.02 28.02 -30.54
N VAL A 299 -6.44 27.54 -29.36
CA VAL A 299 -5.92 26.30 -28.78
C VAL A 299 -6.62 25.10 -29.41
N GLU A 300 -5.82 24.21 -29.97
CA GLU A 300 -6.23 22.90 -30.48
C GLU A 300 -5.85 21.81 -29.48
N VAL A 301 -6.76 20.86 -29.28
CA VAL A 301 -6.53 19.77 -28.31
C VAL A 301 -6.63 18.44 -28.98
N TRP A 302 -5.72 17.57 -28.58
CA TRP A 302 -5.65 16.18 -28.99
C TRP A 302 -6.32 15.28 -27.95
N ILE A 303 -7.38 14.60 -28.37
CA ILE A 303 -8.13 13.65 -27.58
C ILE A 303 -7.68 12.27 -28.03
N THR A 304 -6.98 11.55 -27.17
CA THR A 304 -6.49 10.20 -27.46
C THR A 304 -7.24 9.20 -26.60
N ILE A 305 -7.81 8.17 -27.23
CA ILE A 305 -8.41 7.04 -26.50
C ILE A 305 -7.43 5.88 -26.53
N SER A 306 -6.87 5.56 -25.37
CA SER A 306 -6.21 4.29 -25.16
C SER A 306 -7.24 3.29 -24.66
N SER A 307 -7.37 2.16 -25.36
CA SER A 307 -8.05 1.02 -24.79
C SER A 307 -7.10 0.37 -23.81
N TYR A 308 -7.35 0.53 -22.50
CA TYR A 308 -6.78 -0.43 -21.57
C TYR A 308 -7.41 -1.76 -21.94
N PRO A 309 -6.62 -2.84 -22.14
CA PRO A 309 -7.20 -4.16 -22.14
C PRO A 309 -7.83 -4.29 -20.76
N GLN A 310 -9.16 -4.12 -20.67
CA GLN A 310 -9.90 -4.49 -19.48
C GLN A 310 -9.38 -5.87 -19.15
N ASN A 311 -8.78 -5.99 -17.96
CA ASN A 311 -8.22 -7.22 -17.44
C ASN A 311 -9.20 -8.30 -17.85
N ARG A 312 -8.77 -9.13 -18.81
CA ARG A 312 -9.67 -9.87 -19.68
C ARG A 312 -10.70 -10.51 -18.77
N ASP A 313 -11.97 -10.15 -18.93
CA ASP A 313 -13.01 -11.10 -18.58
C ASP A 313 -12.77 -12.28 -19.52
N HIS A 314 -11.86 -13.17 -19.12
CA HIS A 314 -11.42 -14.37 -19.82
C HIS A 314 -12.59 -15.36 -20.04
N THR A 315 -13.81 -14.96 -19.67
CA THR A 315 -15.01 -15.78 -19.72
C THR A 315 -15.56 -15.94 -21.14
N LYS A 316 -15.13 -15.12 -22.11
CA LYS A 316 -15.38 -15.37 -23.54
C LYS A 316 -14.07 -15.59 -24.29
N MET A 317 -13.71 -16.86 -24.47
CA MET A 317 -12.76 -17.22 -25.53
C MET A 317 -13.35 -16.75 -26.87
N PRO A 318 -12.61 -15.98 -27.69
CA PRO A 318 -13.10 -15.43 -28.96
C PRO A 318 -13.35 -16.51 -30.03
N ILE A 319 -12.94 -17.74 -29.77
CA ILE A 319 -13.10 -18.90 -30.64
C ILE A 319 -14.08 -19.86 -29.97
N ASP A 320 -15.06 -20.36 -30.73
CA ASP A 320 -16.03 -21.37 -30.28
C ASP A 320 -15.31 -22.70 -30.00
N PHE A 321 -14.71 -22.79 -28.81
CA PHE A 321 -13.83 -23.88 -28.37
C PHE A 321 -14.49 -25.26 -28.49
N ILE A 322 -15.82 -25.30 -28.41
CA ILE A 322 -16.67 -26.49 -28.53
C ILE A 322 -16.55 -27.14 -29.92
N ARG A 323 -16.20 -26.38 -30.96
CA ARG A 323 -16.13 -26.89 -32.33
C ARG A 323 -14.84 -27.65 -32.67
N PHE A 324 -13.81 -27.56 -31.83
CA PHE A 324 -12.58 -28.32 -32.06
C PHE A 324 -12.80 -29.81 -31.76
N PRO A 325 -12.10 -30.72 -32.46
CA PRO A 325 -12.05 -32.13 -32.05
C PRO A 325 -11.52 -32.27 -30.60
N GLU A 326 -12.00 -33.26 -29.85
CA GLU A 326 -11.67 -33.46 -28.42
C GLU A 326 -10.14 -33.49 -28.17
N LEU A 327 -9.37 -34.14 -29.04
CA LEU A 327 -7.90 -34.17 -28.96
C LEU A 327 -7.23 -32.80 -29.14
N VAL A 328 -7.84 -31.91 -29.92
CA VAL A 328 -7.34 -30.54 -30.12
C VAL A 328 -7.70 -29.69 -28.92
N GLN A 329 -8.91 -29.84 -28.37
CA GLN A 329 -9.31 -29.18 -27.13
C GLN A 329 -8.36 -29.55 -26.00
N GLU A 330 -8.08 -30.84 -25.80
CA GLU A 330 -7.15 -31.30 -24.76
C GLU A 330 -5.75 -30.69 -24.93
N LYS A 331 -5.20 -30.69 -26.15
CA LYS A 331 -3.87 -30.08 -26.41
C LYS A 331 -3.85 -28.58 -26.17
N ILE A 332 -4.92 -27.86 -26.47
CA ILE A 332 -5.01 -26.42 -26.18
C ILE A 332 -5.07 -26.20 -24.67
N LEU A 333 -5.86 -26.99 -23.93
CA LEU A 333 -5.94 -26.87 -22.47
C LEU A 333 -4.65 -27.30 -21.77
N ASP A 334 -3.92 -28.28 -22.30
CA ASP A 334 -2.58 -28.68 -21.82
C ASP A 334 -1.55 -27.54 -21.98
N LEU A 335 -1.80 -26.57 -22.88
CA LEU A 335 -0.94 -25.40 -23.09
C LEU A 335 -1.36 -24.17 -22.28
N LEU A 336 -2.53 -24.20 -21.64
CA LEU A 336 -2.96 -23.10 -20.78
C LEU A 336 -2.19 -23.09 -19.47
N GLU A 337 -1.90 -21.89 -18.97
CA GLU A 337 -1.38 -21.70 -17.62
C GLU A 337 -2.42 -22.13 -16.58
N CYS A 338 -1.98 -22.51 -15.38
CA CYS A 338 -2.89 -22.97 -14.33
C CYS A 338 -3.97 -21.92 -13.99
N TYR A 339 -3.63 -20.62 -14.05
CA TYR A 339 -4.61 -19.55 -13.85
C TYR A 339 -5.67 -19.52 -14.94
N ASP A 340 -5.25 -19.58 -16.22
CA ASP A 340 -6.16 -19.59 -17.36
C ASP A 340 -7.05 -20.85 -17.37
N LEU A 341 -6.49 -22.01 -17.01
CA LEU A 341 -7.22 -23.26 -16.92
C LEU A 341 -8.26 -23.23 -15.78
N TYR A 342 -7.92 -22.58 -14.65
CA TYR A 342 -8.84 -22.32 -13.55
C TYR A 342 -9.98 -21.40 -13.99
N ASN A 343 -9.65 -20.25 -14.58
CA ASN A 343 -10.66 -19.30 -15.08
C ASN A 343 -11.56 -19.94 -16.12
N PHE A 344 -11.00 -20.74 -17.05
CA PHE A 344 -11.77 -21.49 -18.03
C PHE A 344 -12.74 -22.47 -17.35
N SER A 345 -12.31 -23.16 -16.29
CA SER A 345 -13.15 -24.10 -15.55
C SER A 345 -14.36 -23.43 -14.87
N GLU A 346 -14.25 -22.15 -14.53
CA GLU A 346 -15.33 -21.40 -13.87
C GLU A 346 -16.38 -20.89 -14.86
N THR A 347 -16.12 -20.92 -16.17
CA THR A 347 -17.05 -20.42 -17.19
C THR A 347 -18.31 -21.27 -17.36
N SER A 348 -18.22 -22.60 -17.21
CA SER A 348 -19.37 -23.51 -17.34
C SER A 348 -19.10 -24.91 -16.77
N LYS A 349 -20.16 -25.70 -16.55
CA LYS A 349 -20.01 -27.12 -16.16
C LYS A 349 -19.23 -27.95 -17.20
N TRP A 350 -19.39 -27.63 -18.48
CA TRP A 350 -18.67 -28.29 -19.57
C TRP A 350 -17.18 -27.95 -19.54
N SER A 351 -16.85 -26.67 -19.44
CA SER A 351 -15.46 -26.17 -19.33
C SER A 351 -14.77 -26.80 -18.12
N ARG A 352 -15.47 -26.87 -16.98
CA ARG A 352 -14.99 -27.58 -15.78
C ARG A 352 -14.65 -29.04 -16.05
N SER A 353 -15.54 -29.78 -16.71
CA SER A 353 -15.29 -31.19 -17.06
C SER A 353 -14.06 -31.36 -17.95
N LEU A 354 -13.81 -30.41 -18.85
CA LEU A 354 -12.64 -30.43 -19.73
C LEU A 354 -11.35 -30.04 -19.01
N SER A 355 -11.37 -29.05 -18.13
CA SER A 355 -10.19 -28.64 -17.35
C SER A 355 -9.68 -29.72 -16.40
N ILE A 356 -10.55 -30.63 -15.93
CA ILE A 356 -10.18 -31.69 -14.97
C ILE A 356 -9.11 -32.63 -15.54
N ARG A 357 -9.19 -33.02 -16.82
CA ARG A 357 -8.26 -33.97 -17.41
C ARG A 357 -6.81 -33.44 -17.49
N PRO A 358 -6.53 -32.26 -18.06
CA PRO A 358 -5.20 -31.67 -18.07
C PRO A 358 -4.74 -31.31 -16.65
N ALA A 359 -5.61 -30.72 -15.81
CA ALA A 359 -5.23 -30.35 -14.44
C ALA A 359 -4.80 -31.55 -13.58
N LYS A 360 -5.41 -32.74 -13.76
CA LYS A 360 -5.02 -33.98 -13.05
C LYS A 360 -3.64 -34.52 -13.44
N ARG A 361 -3.09 -34.13 -14.59
CA ARG A 361 -1.73 -34.55 -15.00
C ARG A 361 -0.65 -33.79 -14.24
N HIS A 362 -1.00 -32.65 -13.65
CA HIS A 362 -0.08 -31.82 -12.89
C HIS A 362 -0.17 -32.17 -11.40
N LYS A 363 0.97 -32.53 -10.81
CA LYS A 363 1.10 -32.58 -9.34
C LYS A 363 1.32 -31.15 -8.87
N GLY A 364 0.61 -30.73 -7.84
CA GLY A 364 0.88 -29.42 -7.25
C GLY A 364 0.63 -29.38 -5.75
N GLN A 365 1.31 -28.44 -5.11
CA GLN A 365 1.22 -28.13 -3.70
C GLN A 365 0.36 -26.88 -3.56
N MET A 366 -0.57 -26.90 -2.62
CA MET A 366 -1.44 -25.76 -2.31
C MET A 366 -1.04 -25.20 -0.95
N GLU A 367 -0.43 -24.03 -0.94
CA GLU A 367 -0.12 -23.28 0.26
C GLU A 367 -1.30 -22.36 0.60
N VAL A 368 -1.81 -22.49 1.81
CA VAL A 368 -2.91 -21.69 2.35
C VAL A 368 -2.31 -20.77 3.41
N LYS A 369 -2.19 -19.48 3.10
CA LYS A 369 -1.73 -18.45 4.04
C LYS A 369 -2.93 -17.67 4.55
N PHE A 370 -3.10 -17.65 5.86
CA PHE A 370 -4.06 -16.74 6.48
C PHE A 370 -3.34 -15.44 6.87
N SER A 371 -3.67 -14.36 6.17
CA SER A 371 -3.03 -13.06 6.41
C SER A 371 -3.83 -12.22 7.43
N ARG A 372 -3.13 -11.29 8.10
CA ARG A 372 -3.75 -10.33 9.03
C ARG A 372 -4.81 -9.44 8.40
N LYS A 373 -4.77 -9.27 7.08
CA LYS A 373 -5.73 -8.45 6.32
C LYS A 373 -7.06 -9.17 6.06
N LYS A 374 -7.37 -10.23 6.84
CA LYS A 374 -8.60 -11.03 6.74
C LYS A 374 -8.81 -11.59 5.33
N TYR A 375 -7.75 -12.05 4.67
CA TYR A 375 -7.89 -12.84 3.46
C TYR A 375 -7.11 -14.15 3.58
N LEU A 376 -7.59 -15.16 2.87
CA LEU A 376 -6.92 -16.43 2.66
C LEU A 376 -6.21 -16.37 1.31
N GLU A 377 -4.89 -16.41 1.31
CA GLU A 377 -4.11 -16.54 0.09
C GLU A 377 -3.87 -18.03 -0.16
N LEU A 378 -4.30 -18.50 -1.33
CA LEU A 378 -4.11 -19.85 -1.83
C LEU A 378 -3.06 -19.78 -2.92
N THR A 379 -1.87 -20.32 -2.67
CA THR A 379 -0.80 -20.41 -3.67
C THR A 379 -0.72 -21.85 -4.15
N TYR A 380 -0.98 -22.10 -5.41
CA TYR A 380 -0.76 -23.40 -6.05
C TYR A 380 0.56 -23.37 -6.81
N SER A 381 1.49 -24.22 -6.39
CA SER A 381 2.76 -24.45 -7.08
C SER A 381 2.75 -25.82 -7.72
N SER A 382 3.22 -25.93 -8.97
CA SER A 382 3.38 -27.23 -9.65
C SER A 382 4.82 -27.43 -10.06
N SER A 383 5.43 -28.52 -9.61
CA SER A 383 6.76 -28.93 -10.06
C SER A 383 6.78 -29.48 -11.50
N SER A 384 5.60 -29.71 -12.07
CA SER A 384 5.42 -30.34 -13.39
C SER A 384 4.95 -29.37 -14.49
N HIS A 385 4.70 -28.11 -14.14
CA HIS A 385 4.28 -27.07 -15.09
C HIS A 385 5.40 -26.01 -15.20
N PRO A 386 5.80 -25.58 -16.41
CA PRO A 386 6.96 -24.70 -16.61
C PRO A 386 6.77 -23.22 -16.20
N HIS A 387 5.65 -22.84 -15.57
CA HIS A 387 5.30 -21.43 -15.31
C HIS A 387 5.01 -21.12 -13.83
N GLU A 388 4.86 -19.83 -13.51
CA GLU A 388 4.79 -19.27 -12.15
C GLU A 388 3.66 -19.84 -11.28
N ASP A 389 3.86 -19.82 -9.96
CA ASP A 389 2.87 -20.26 -8.98
C ASP A 389 1.56 -19.44 -9.08
N LEU A 390 0.43 -20.15 -9.11
CA LEU A 390 -0.89 -19.55 -9.14
C LEU A 390 -1.28 -19.03 -7.74
N LYS A 391 -1.40 -17.70 -7.58
CA LYS A 391 -1.86 -17.08 -6.34
C LYS A 391 -3.31 -16.61 -6.44
N ILE A 392 -4.18 -17.13 -5.57
CA ILE A 392 -5.59 -16.76 -5.45
C ILE A 392 -5.82 -16.18 -4.06
N SER A 393 -6.20 -14.90 -3.97
CA SER A 393 -6.56 -14.27 -2.71
C SER A 393 -8.08 -14.29 -2.51
N LEU A 394 -8.55 -14.95 -1.45
CA LEU A 394 -9.96 -14.99 -1.05
C LEU A 394 -10.17 -14.04 0.13
N GLU A 395 -10.90 -12.95 -0.10
CA GLU A 395 -11.24 -11.98 0.93
C GLU A 395 -12.39 -12.48 1.84
N LEU A 396 -12.28 -12.27 3.15
CA LEU A 396 -13.26 -12.70 4.13
C LEU A 396 -14.40 -11.67 4.24
N LYS A 397 -15.60 -12.04 3.79
CA LYS A 397 -16.82 -11.26 4.06
C LYS A 397 -17.53 -11.81 5.30
N ASP A 398 -18.06 -10.91 6.14
CA ASP A 398 -18.95 -11.22 7.27
C ASP A 398 -18.44 -12.24 8.31
N SER A 399 -17.12 -12.21 8.59
CA SER A 399 -16.49 -12.98 9.69
C SER A 399 -16.60 -14.51 9.58
N LYS A 400 -16.97 -15.04 8.41
CA LYS A 400 -17.04 -16.48 8.16
C LYS A 400 -16.43 -16.82 6.81
N PHE A 401 -15.54 -17.81 6.80
CA PHE A 401 -15.28 -18.59 5.59
C PHE A 401 -16.44 -19.54 5.33
N GLU A 402 -17.65 -19.02 5.14
CA GLU A 402 -18.85 -19.87 5.05
C GLU A 402 -18.77 -20.84 3.86
N ASP A 403 -17.88 -20.58 2.91
CA ASP A 403 -17.69 -21.39 1.72
C ASP A 403 -16.24 -21.87 1.50
N LEU A 404 -15.29 -21.85 2.46
CA LEU A 404 -13.95 -22.41 2.16
C LEU A 404 -14.04 -23.92 1.87
N GLU A 405 -14.84 -24.64 2.65
CA GLU A 405 -15.17 -26.03 2.41
C GLU A 405 -15.85 -26.19 1.05
N LYS A 406 -16.85 -25.37 0.68
CA LYS A 406 -17.52 -25.43 -0.62
C LYS A 406 -16.59 -25.02 -1.78
N TYR A 407 -15.69 -24.09 -1.56
CA TYR A 407 -14.71 -23.62 -2.53
C TYR A 407 -13.68 -24.72 -2.79
N LEU A 408 -13.16 -25.37 -1.74
CA LEU A 408 -12.20 -26.45 -1.86
C LEU A 408 -12.85 -27.81 -2.23
N SER A 409 -14.07 -28.10 -1.77
CA SER A 409 -14.79 -29.37 -2.04
C SER A 409 -15.53 -29.38 -3.38
N VAL A 410 -16.11 -28.25 -3.82
CA VAL A 410 -16.92 -28.18 -5.05
C VAL A 410 -16.12 -27.64 -6.23
N ARG A 411 -15.07 -26.82 -6.00
CA ARG A 411 -14.36 -26.12 -7.09
C ARG A 411 -12.91 -26.59 -7.33
N HIS A 412 -12.16 -27.00 -6.31
CA HIS A 412 -10.71 -27.30 -6.45
C HIS A 412 -10.32 -28.78 -6.32
N SER A 413 -11.01 -29.56 -5.48
CA SER A 413 -10.72 -30.99 -5.20
C SER A 413 -10.71 -31.90 -6.43
N THR A 414 -11.45 -31.52 -7.47
CA THR A 414 -11.61 -32.33 -8.67
C THR A 414 -10.66 -31.94 -9.80
N LEU A 415 -10.12 -30.72 -9.77
CA LEU A 415 -9.22 -30.22 -10.80
C LEU A 415 -7.81 -30.79 -10.63
N PHE A 416 -7.27 -30.78 -9.41
CA PHE A 416 -5.88 -31.15 -9.17
C PHE A 416 -5.77 -32.51 -8.45
N ALA A 417 -4.86 -33.37 -8.91
CA ALA A 417 -4.58 -34.64 -8.24
C ALA A 417 -3.43 -34.47 -7.24
N ASN A 418 -3.53 -35.15 -6.09
CA ASN A 418 -2.50 -35.15 -5.04
C ASN A 418 -2.15 -33.76 -4.51
N VAL A 419 -3.16 -32.97 -4.17
CA VAL A 419 -2.97 -31.65 -3.56
C VAL A 419 -2.49 -31.84 -2.12
N THR A 420 -1.28 -31.37 -1.86
CA THR A 420 -0.75 -31.27 -0.50
C THR A 420 -1.02 -29.88 0.04
N ILE A 421 -1.63 -29.79 1.23
CA ILE A 421 -1.97 -28.50 1.84
C ILE A 421 -0.89 -28.11 2.85
N SER A 422 -0.31 -26.91 2.68
CA SER A 422 0.59 -26.28 3.66
C SER A 422 -0.07 -25.07 4.28
N LEU A 423 -0.26 -25.06 5.60
CA LEU A 423 -0.92 -23.94 6.30
C LEU A 423 0.10 -23.05 7.01
N PHE A 424 0.00 -21.75 6.76
CA PHE A 424 0.73 -20.72 7.49
C PHE A 424 -0.24 -19.76 8.17
N TYR A 425 -0.20 -19.72 9.50
CA TYR A 425 -1.02 -18.84 10.32
C TYR A 425 -0.15 -17.86 11.11
N SER A 426 -0.32 -16.56 10.83
CA SER A 426 0.45 -15.46 11.46
C SER A 426 -0.46 -14.36 12.02
N CYS A 427 -1.32 -14.70 12.99
CA CYS A 427 -2.23 -13.74 13.60
C CYS A 427 -1.69 -13.18 14.94
N SER A 428 -1.87 -11.88 15.16
CA SER A 428 -1.62 -11.20 16.45
C SER A 428 -2.91 -10.78 17.18
N ALA A 429 -4.08 -11.11 16.64
CA ALA A 429 -5.39 -10.75 17.21
C ALA A 429 -5.82 -11.70 18.35
N PRO A 430 -6.71 -11.26 19.27
CA PRO A 430 -7.22 -12.11 20.36
C PRO A 430 -7.95 -13.38 19.86
N PHE A 431 -7.82 -14.45 20.64
CA PHE A 431 -8.07 -15.85 20.24
C PHE A 431 -9.52 -16.17 19.85
N ASP A 432 -10.51 -15.35 20.24
CA ASP A 432 -11.92 -15.57 19.89
C ASP A 432 -12.17 -15.53 18.37
N SER A 433 -11.27 -14.86 17.62
CA SER A 433 -11.24 -14.89 16.15
C SER A 433 -10.48 -16.09 15.55
N ALA A 434 -9.57 -16.70 16.32
CA ALA A 434 -8.71 -17.82 15.90
C ALA A 434 -9.44 -19.18 15.96
N PHE A 435 -10.43 -19.33 16.85
CA PHE A 435 -11.22 -20.56 16.97
C PHE A 435 -12.11 -20.80 15.73
N LEU A 436 -12.58 -19.73 15.09
CA LEU A 436 -13.28 -19.80 13.79
C LEU A 436 -12.36 -20.26 12.64
N THR A 437 -11.03 -20.28 12.84
CA THR A 437 -10.03 -20.59 11.79
C THR A 437 -9.43 -22.00 11.89
N LEU A 438 -9.54 -22.69 13.03
CA LEU A 438 -9.13 -24.11 13.16
C LEU A 438 -10.18 -25.11 12.64
N ASN A 439 -11.47 -24.77 12.72
CA ASN A 439 -12.56 -25.60 12.20
C ASN A 439 -12.43 -25.90 10.68
N PRO A 440 -12.01 -24.93 9.84
CA PRO A 440 -11.58 -25.20 8.47
C PRO A 440 -10.51 -26.29 8.30
N LEU A 441 -9.56 -26.44 9.23
CA LEU A 441 -8.49 -27.44 9.13
C LEU A 441 -8.98 -28.87 9.34
N LEU A 442 -9.82 -29.05 10.36
CA LEU A 442 -10.50 -30.33 10.62
C LEU A 442 -11.36 -30.73 9.41
N LYS A 443 -12.05 -29.76 8.80
CA LYS A 443 -12.84 -29.98 7.58
C LYS A 443 -11.98 -30.32 6.36
N LEU A 444 -10.79 -29.73 6.21
CA LEU A 444 -9.89 -30.07 5.11
C LEU A 444 -9.35 -31.49 5.21
N ALA A 445 -9.00 -31.93 6.42
CA ALA A 445 -8.63 -33.32 6.66
C ALA A 445 -9.79 -34.28 6.36
N GLN A 446 -11.04 -33.91 6.71
CA GLN A 446 -12.24 -34.70 6.40
C GLN A 446 -12.53 -34.80 4.89
N LEU A 447 -12.10 -33.82 4.10
CA LEU A 447 -12.20 -33.84 2.63
C LEU A 447 -11.14 -34.73 1.95
N GLY A 448 -10.26 -35.38 2.71
CA GLY A 448 -9.27 -36.34 2.19
C GLY A 448 -7.99 -35.71 1.64
N TYR A 449 -7.74 -34.42 1.91
CA TYR A 449 -6.48 -33.78 1.57
C TYR A 449 -5.36 -34.22 2.53
N SER A 450 -4.18 -34.52 1.99
CA SER A 450 -2.99 -34.79 2.80
C SER A 450 -2.39 -33.46 3.28
N MET A 451 -2.19 -33.33 4.58
CA MET A 451 -1.48 -32.18 5.17
C MET A 451 -0.02 -32.56 5.38
N GLU A 452 0.89 -31.80 4.78
CA GLU A 452 2.34 -32.03 4.91
C GLU A 452 2.98 -31.09 5.91
N LYS A 453 2.48 -29.85 6.02
CA LYS A 453 3.05 -28.85 6.93
C LYS A 453 1.98 -27.94 7.52
N CYS A 454 1.99 -27.81 8.85
CA CYS A 454 1.23 -26.81 9.58
C CYS A 454 2.19 -25.97 10.40
N SER A 455 2.18 -24.65 10.22
CA SER A 455 3.02 -23.74 11.01
C SER A 455 2.19 -22.61 11.60
N ILE A 456 2.33 -22.43 12.92
CA ILE A 456 1.64 -21.41 13.71
C ILE A 456 2.74 -20.58 14.39
N THR A 457 2.96 -19.36 13.94
CA THR A 457 4.14 -18.57 14.36
C THR A 457 3.89 -17.66 15.56
N LYS A 458 2.64 -17.47 16.02
CA LYS A 458 2.28 -16.79 17.29
C LYS A 458 0.95 -17.34 17.84
N MET A 459 0.95 -17.89 19.05
CA MET A 459 -0.28 -18.28 19.77
C MET A 459 -0.53 -17.31 20.93
N PRO A 460 -1.71 -16.67 21.02
CA PRO A 460 -2.11 -15.93 22.22
C PRO A 460 -2.23 -16.83 23.47
N VAL A 461 -1.90 -16.27 24.63
CA VAL A 461 -1.84 -16.88 25.99
C VAL A 461 -3.15 -17.55 26.47
N ALA A 462 -4.24 -17.47 25.71
CA ALA A 462 -5.59 -17.94 26.11
C ALA A 462 -5.82 -19.47 26.01
N PHE A 463 -4.78 -20.28 25.83
CA PHE A 463 -4.92 -21.74 25.62
C PHE A 463 -5.36 -22.50 26.90
N ILE A 464 -5.19 -21.91 28.08
CA ILE A 464 -5.35 -22.61 29.37
C ILE A 464 -6.81 -22.62 29.88
N ARG A 465 -7.69 -21.74 29.37
CA ARG A 465 -9.06 -21.57 29.90
C ARG A 465 -10.16 -22.41 29.24
N PHE A 466 -9.81 -23.41 28.44
CA PHE A 466 -10.80 -24.25 27.76
C PHE A 466 -11.32 -25.44 28.61
N PRO A 467 -12.57 -25.88 28.37
CA PRO A 467 -13.07 -27.17 28.85
C PRO A 467 -12.24 -28.34 28.32
N ASP A 468 -12.07 -29.39 29.12
CA ASP A 468 -11.15 -30.51 28.83
C ASP A 468 -11.43 -31.24 27.51
N LEU A 469 -12.67 -31.22 27.03
CA LEU A 469 -13.07 -31.84 25.77
C LEU A 469 -12.43 -31.16 24.55
N VAL A 470 -12.36 -29.83 24.54
CA VAL A 470 -11.77 -29.04 23.45
C VAL A 470 -10.24 -29.14 23.46
N LYS A 471 -9.66 -29.21 24.67
CA LYS A 471 -8.22 -29.48 24.84
C LYS A 471 -7.85 -30.85 24.26
N LYS A 472 -8.69 -31.86 24.50
CA LYS A 472 -8.49 -33.22 23.98
C LYS A 472 -8.54 -33.30 22.45
N GLU A 473 -9.55 -32.70 21.81
CA GLU A 473 -9.66 -32.72 20.33
C GLU A 473 -8.49 -32.02 19.62
N ILE A 474 -7.97 -30.94 20.20
CA ILE A 474 -6.80 -30.24 19.66
C ILE A 474 -5.50 -31.04 19.89
N LEU A 475 -5.38 -31.72 21.04
CA LEU A 475 -4.23 -32.58 21.35
C LEU A 475 -4.21 -33.84 20.48
N ASP A 476 -5.37 -34.50 20.31
CA ASP A 476 -5.51 -35.67 19.42
C ASP A 476 -5.17 -35.31 17.95
N PHE A 477 -5.42 -34.06 17.53
CA PHE A 477 -5.03 -33.55 16.20
C PHE A 477 -3.52 -33.28 16.08
N MET A 478 -2.85 -32.86 17.16
CA MET A 478 -1.41 -32.60 17.18
C MET A 478 -0.56 -33.87 17.31
N GLU A 479 -1.09 -34.95 17.88
CA GLU A 479 -0.41 -36.26 18.02
C GLU A 479 -0.08 -36.94 16.68
N CYS A 480 -0.62 -36.46 15.54
CA CYS A 480 -0.46 -37.10 14.23
C CYS A 480 0.73 -36.64 13.37
N TYR A 481 1.53 -35.64 13.77
CA TYR A 481 2.48 -35.00 12.83
C TYR A 481 3.87 -34.68 13.41
N ASP A 482 4.92 -35.06 12.66
CA ASP A 482 6.31 -34.67 12.90
C ASP A 482 6.57 -33.24 12.39
N LEU A 483 7.12 -32.36 13.24
CA LEU A 483 7.44 -30.96 12.94
C LEU A 483 8.96 -30.73 12.86
N TYR A 484 9.45 -30.13 11.75
CA TYR A 484 10.87 -29.77 11.52
C TYR A 484 11.12 -28.23 11.42
N GLN A 485 12.35 -27.83 11.78
CA GLN A 485 12.88 -26.47 12.13
C GLN A 485 13.04 -25.39 11.03
N TYR A 486 13.12 -24.11 11.45
CA TYR A 486 14.19 -23.11 11.10
C TYR A 486 14.20 -21.88 12.07
N PHE A 487 15.36 -21.21 12.26
CA PHE A 487 15.63 -20.14 13.25
C PHE A 487 16.30 -18.89 12.61
N GLU A 488 15.93 -17.67 13.02
CA GLU A 488 16.83 -16.48 13.03
C GLU A 488 16.29 -15.35 13.95
N GLN A 489 17.21 -14.54 14.47
CA GLN A 489 17.14 -13.73 15.71
C GLN A 489 16.34 -12.42 15.59
N MET A 490 15.67 -12.00 16.68
CA MET A 490 15.21 -10.61 16.91
C MET A 490 15.26 -10.20 18.40
N PRO A 491 15.42 -8.89 18.71
CA PRO A 491 15.76 -8.39 20.03
C PRO A 491 14.55 -8.25 20.96
N THR A 492 14.87 -8.25 22.25
CA THR A 492 14.00 -8.19 23.43
C THR A 492 12.95 -7.06 23.37
N LEU A 493 11.68 -7.43 23.54
CA LEU A 493 10.56 -6.54 23.84
C LEU A 493 9.98 -6.95 25.21
N GLU A 494 9.99 -6.03 26.16
CA GLU A 494 9.35 -6.17 27.47
C GLU A 494 7.82 -6.12 27.35
N GLY A 495 7.12 -7.03 28.02
CA GLY A 495 5.69 -6.88 28.27
C GLY A 495 4.86 -8.17 28.22
N SER A 496 5.05 -9.06 29.19
CA SER A 496 4.04 -9.90 29.87
C SER A 496 4.75 -11.10 30.52
N TYR A 497 4.72 -11.17 31.85
CA TYR A 497 5.39 -12.21 32.64
C TYR A 497 4.41 -13.35 32.93
N PHE A 498 4.84 -14.60 32.74
CA PHE A 498 4.17 -15.77 33.32
C PHE A 498 4.55 -15.88 34.80
N GLU A 499 3.62 -16.31 35.66
CA GLU A 499 4.01 -16.89 36.94
C GLU A 499 4.53 -18.31 36.71
N GLU A 500 5.74 -18.59 37.21
CA GLU A 500 6.45 -19.87 37.10
C GLU A 500 5.61 -21.08 37.55
N SER A 501 4.66 -20.86 38.47
CA SER A 501 3.71 -21.85 38.99
C SER A 501 2.74 -22.40 37.93
N GLU A 502 2.31 -21.58 36.97
CA GLU A 502 1.32 -21.96 35.94
C GLU A 502 1.93 -22.85 34.85
N VAL A 503 3.20 -22.60 34.50
CA VAL A 503 3.97 -23.43 33.57
C VAL A 503 4.19 -24.82 34.14
N ILE A 504 4.54 -24.92 35.43
CA ILE A 504 4.75 -26.19 36.13
C ILE A 504 3.45 -26.99 36.25
N ALA A 505 2.31 -26.33 36.51
CA ALA A 505 1.01 -26.99 36.58
C ALA A 505 0.59 -27.60 35.22
N THR A 506 0.90 -26.90 34.13
CA THR A 506 0.65 -27.36 32.75
C THR A 506 1.54 -28.53 32.35
N LEU A 507 2.81 -28.53 32.77
CA LEU A 507 3.72 -29.66 32.53
C LEU A 507 3.35 -30.89 33.37
N LYS A 508 2.81 -30.71 34.58
CA LYS A 508 2.34 -31.81 35.44
C LYS A 508 1.12 -32.54 34.86
N SER A 509 0.22 -31.84 34.15
CA SER A 509 -0.97 -32.47 33.54
C SER A 509 -0.66 -33.28 32.28
N TRP A 510 0.50 -33.07 31.65
CA TRP A 510 0.98 -33.83 30.48
C TRP A 510 1.57 -35.21 30.79
N LYS A 511 1.86 -35.53 32.05
CA LYS A 511 2.54 -36.78 32.44
C LYS A 511 1.66 -38.04 32.37
N ILE A 512 0.39 -37.89 32.00
CA ILE A 512 -0.54 -39.02 31.87
C ILE A 512 -0.68 -39.38 30.39
N GLY A 513 0.25 -40.19 29.88
CA GLY A 513 0.01 -41.04 28.70
C GLY A 513 0.59 -40.62 27.34
N SER A 514 1.67 -39.84 27.24
CA SER A 514 2.23 -39.42 25.94
C SER A 514 3.50 -40.21 25.51
N SER A 515 3.66 -40.42 24.19
CA SER A 515 4.85 -41.00 23.54
C SER A 515 5.72 -39.96 22.84
N ILE A 516 5.83 -38.77 23.43
CA ILE A 516 6.64 -37.65 22.91
C ILE A 516 8.11 -37.89 23.26
N GLN A 517 9.02 -37.86 22.28
CA GLN A 517 10.45 -38.02 22.54
C GLN A 517 11.17 -36.69 22.85
N TYR A 518 10.75 -35.57 22.25
CA TYR A 518 11.35 -34.24 22.50
C TYR A 518 10.34 -33.11 22.31
N LEU A 519 10.41 -32.12 23.20
CA LEU A 519 9.65 -30.87 23.13
C LEU A 519 10.58 -29.72 23.52
N ARG A 520 10.60 -28.65 22.72
CA ARG A 520 11.32 -27.41 23.05
C ARG A 520 10.35 -26.25 23.19
N LEU A 521 10.35 -25.62 24.35
CA LEU A 521 9.55 -24.44 24.69
C LEU A 521 10.49 -23.28 24.98
N GLU A 522 10.18 -22.08 24.46
CA GLU A 522 11.00 -20.87 24.69
C GLU A 522 10.17 -19.82 25.42
N PHE A 523 10.75 -19.26 26.48
CA PHE A 523 10.13 -18.21 27.30
C PHE A 523 11.22 -17.22 27.77
N VAL A 524 10.83 -15.98 28.04
CA VAL A 524 11.69 -14.97 28.67
C VAL A 524 11.39 -14.93 30.17
N ARG A 525 12.42 -15.05 31.03
CA ARG A 525 12.25 -15.30 32.48
C ARG A 525 12.72 -14.14 33.36
N ALA A 526 11.98 -13.89 34.45
CA ALA A 526 12.40 -13.11 35.60
C ALA A 526 12.61 -14.04 36.81
N GLY A 527 13.84 -14.46 37.11
CA GLY A 527 14.18 -15.33 38.25
C GLY A 527 15.49 -16.12 38.10
N SER A 528 16.07 -16.61 39.21
CA SER A 528 17.37 -17.30 39.20
C SER A 528 17.30 -18.72 38.62
N ASN A 529 18.32 -19.16 37.87
CA ASN A 529 18.35 -20.44 37.17
C ASN A 529 18.22 -21.66 38.12
N GLU A 530 18.69 -21.52 39.36
CA GLU A 530 18.70 -22.61 40.34
C GLU A 530 17.31 -22.94 40.91
N ASP A 531 16.44 -21.95 41.12
CA ASP A 531 15.06 -22.19 41.58
C ASP A 531 14.22 -22.96 40.55
N PHE A 532 14.49 -22.74 39.26
CA PHE A 532 13.81 -23.46 38.18
C PHE A 532 14.33 -24.88 38.02
N LYS A 533 15.65 -25.08 38.11
CA LYS A 533 16.23 -26.43 38.12
C LYS A 533 15.66 -27.27 39.26
N ALA A 534 15.53 -26.70 40.47
CA ALA A 534 14.93 -27.37 41.61
C ALA A 534 13.47 -27.80 41.34
N LYS A 535 12.66 -26.92 40.74
CA LYS A 535 11.25 -27.19 40.41
C LYS A 535 11.06 -28.11 39.20
N MET A 536 11.99 -28.10 38.24
CA MET A 536 12.00 -29.05 37.11
C MET A 536 12.40 -30.47 37.56
N LEU A 537 13.26 -30.57 38.57
CA LEU A 537 13.56 -31.84 39.22
C LEU A 537 12.33 -32.41 39.95
N GLU A 538 11.46 -31.58 40.54
CA GLU A 538 10.19 -32.04 41.15
C GLU A 538 9.22 -32.73 40.17
N ILE A 539 9.40 -32.54 38.85
CA ILE A 539 8.59 -33.19 37.81
C ILE A 539 9.31 -34.35 37.11
N ASN A 540 10.50 -34.74 37.58
CA ASN A 540 11.41 -35.71 36.96
C ASN A 540 11.80 -35.34 35.51
N ALA A 541 12.00 -34.06 35.22
CA ALA A 541 12.59 -33.63 33.96
C ALA A 541 14.12 -33.58 34.14
N ASP A 542 14.86 -34.43 33.44
CA ASP A 542 16.32 -34.42 33.48
C ASP A 542 16.87 -33.21 32.72
N PRO A 543 17.70 -32.35 33.33
CA PRO A 543 18.35 -31.27 32.61
C PRO A 543 19.41 -31.86 31.65
N VAL A 544 19.33 -31.49 30.38
CA VAL A 544 20.38 -31.79 29.40
C VAL A 544 21.62 -30.95 29.73
N PRO A 545 22.86 -31.51 29.70
CA PRO A 545 24.06 -30.74 30.02
C PRO A 545 24.23 -29.56 29.05
N GLU A 546 24.47 -28.36 29.60
CA GLU A 546 24.84 -27.19 28.79
C GLU A 546 26.15 -27.46 28.04
N ALA A 547 26.11 -27.30 26.72
CA ALA A 547 27.33 -27.21 25.92
C ALA A 547 28.04 -25.89 26.27
N VAL A 548 29.18 -26.00 26.94
CA VAL A 548 30.06 -24.87 27.27
C VAL A 548 30.63 -24.31 25.97
N ASN A 549 30.06 -23.21 25.48
CA ASN A 549 30.76 -22.31 24.55
C ASN A 549 31.09 -21.03 25.30
N GLY A 550 32.37 -20.90 25.65
CA GLY A 550 32.90 -19.72 26.32
C GLY A 550 32.97 -18.53 25.38
N ASN A 551 32.31 -17.44 25.76
CA ASN A 551 32.75 -16.10 25.39
C ASN A 551 32.31 -15.10 26.48
N PRO A 552 33.22 -14.64 27.37
CA PRO A 552 32.87 -13.77 28.48
C PRO A 552 33.01 -12.30 28.07
N ASN A 553 32.23 -11.86 27.08
CA ASN A 553 31.96 -10.46 26.76
C ASN A 553 30.89 -10.40 25.66
N LEU A 554 29.62 -10.39 26.06
CA LEU A 554 28.49 -9.77 25.38
C LEU A 554 27.24 -9.86 26.27
#